data_AF-F3ACJ6-F1
#
_entry.id   AF-F3ACJ6-F1
#
_cell.length_a   1.000
_cell.length_b   1.000
_cell.length_c   1.000
_cell.angle_alpha   90.00
_cell.angle_beta   90.00
_cell.angle_gamma   90.00
#
_symmetry.space_group_name_H-M   'P 1'
#
loop_
_entity.id
_entity.type
_entity.pdbx_description
1 polymer ?
#
loop_
_entity_poly.entity_id
_entity_poly.type
_entity_poly.pdbx_seq_one_letter_code
_entity_poly.pdbx_strand_id
1 'polypeptide(L)'
;MDYIIETENLTKRYGTATVVDKVNLHVPKGKIYGLLGRNGAGKTTAMKMMLQLAFPTEGTVRLFGTNYKENIHTLYSKVGSIIETPGFYSNLTGYENLQILAKLRGGVSKSGVEKALEVVGLHKEKRKVFSDYSLGMKQRLGIAAAIMHEPELLILDEPINGLDPIGIVEIRSFLSELSHNHGITIFISSHVLSEIEQIADIIGVMHEGHLVEEVNISELHKRNRKYIQFDLSDSEIAGKILENHYHMTDFTVQDGTVRIYDFSQSVGEINREFARNGLLVTRINDSEENLEDYFSKLIGGGGIA
;
A
#
# COMPACT_ATOMS: atom_id res chain seq x y z
N MET A 1 -1.60 -2.54 -19.60
CA MET A 1 -0.93 -3.06 -18.39
C MET A 1 -1.55 -4.41 -18.12
N ASP A 2 -0.74 -5.41 -17.78
CA ASP A 2 -1.28 -6.72 -17.41
C ASP A 2 -1.58 -6.71 -15.90
N TYR A 3 -2.85 -6.92 -15.56
CA TYR A 3 -3.31 -6.99 -14.18
C TYR A 3 -3.30 -8.45 -13.69
N ILE A 4 -2.80 -8.68 -12.49
CA ILE A 4 -2.76 -10.00 -11.85
C ILE A 4 -3.98 -10.23 -10.96
N ILE A 5 -4.59 -9.16 -10.42
CA ILE A 5 -5.91 -9.17 -9.79
C ILE A 5 -6.77 -8.14 -10.51
N GLU A 6 -7.95 -8.57 -10.95
CA GLU A 6 -9.00 -7.69 -11.46
C GLU A 6 -10.32 -8.05 -10.81
N THR A 7 -11.10 -7.05 -10.42
CA THR A 7 -12.46 -7.25 -9.94
C THR A 7 -13.45 -6.47 -10.78
N GLU A 8 -14.60 -7.08 -11.05
CA GLU A 8 -15.67 -6.45 -11.84
C GLU A 8 -16.95 -6.46 -11.02
N ASN A 9 -17.40 -5.28 -10.60
CA ASN A 9 -18.58 -5.04 -9.78
C ASN A 9 -18.66 -5.97 -8.55
N LEU A 10 -17.51 -6.23 -7.92
CA LEU A 10 -17.40 -7.18 -6.84
C LEU A 10 -18.27 -6.75 -5.67
N THR A 11 -19.25 -7.58 -5.33
CA THR A 11 -20.27 -7.23 -4.33
C THR A 11 -20.47 -8.39 -3.37
N LYS A 12 -20.53 -8.08 -2.06
CA LYS A 12 -20.84 -9.03 -1.00
C LYS A 12 -21.93 -8.50 -0.10
N ARG A 13 -23.02 -9.25 -0.01
CA ARG A 13 -24.12 -9.03 0.93
C ARG A 13 -24.18 -10.15 1.96
N TYR A 14 -24.41 -9.79 3.22
CA TYR A 14 -24.74 -10.69 4.31
C TYR A 14 -26.12 -10.32 4.85
N GLY A 15 -27.14 -11.11 4.49
CA GLY A 15 -28.52 -10.74 4.74
C GLY A 15 -28.86 -9.41 4.05
N THR A 16 -29.26 -8.41 4.82
CA THR A 16 -29.58 -7.06 4.32
C THR A 16 -28.38 -6.11 4.26
N ALA A 17 -27.24 -6.48 4.85
CA ALA A 17 -26.07 -5.62 4.91
C ALA A 17 -25.16 -5.87 3.69
N THR A 18 -24.84 -4.81 2.95
CA THR A 18 -23.80 -4.83 1.91
C THR A 18 -22.46 -4.44 2.54
N VAL A 19 -21.48 -5.34 2.47
CA VAL A 19 -20.15 -5.13 3.07
C VAL A 19 -19.11 -4.72 2.02
N VAL A 20 -19.31 -5.16 0.79
CA VAL A 20 -18.53 -4.74 -0.39
C VAL A 20 -19.55 -4.45 -1.48
N ASP A 21 -19.49 -3.29 -2.12
CA ASP A 21 -20.46 -2.84 -3.12
C ASP A 21 -19.73 -2.38 -4.38
N LYS A 22 -19.92 -3.13 -5.47
CA LYS A 22 -19.43 -2.83 -6.83
C LYS A 22 -17.97 -2.40 -6.90
N VAL A 23 -17.09 -3.08 -6.15
CA VAL A 23 -15.65 -2.77 -6.16
C VAL A 23 -15.03 -3.22 -7.49
N ASN A 24 -14.41 -2.26 -8.19
CA ASN A 24 -13.62 -2.49 -9.41
C ASN A 24 -12.17 -2.11 -9.10
N LEU A 25 -11.30 -3.11 -9.00
CA LEU A 25 -9.94 -2.97 -8.53
C LEU A 25 -8.98 -3.62 -9.51
N HIS A 26 -7.85 -2.96 -9.78
CA HIS A 26 -6.88 -3.39 -10.80
C HIS A 26 -5.46 -3.39 -10.23
N VAL A 27 -4.90 -4.59 -10.03
CA VAL A 27 -3.56 -4.76 -9.45
C VAL A 27 -2.58 -5.12 -10.56
N PRO A 28 -1.65 -4.24 -10.94
CA PRO A 28 -0.66 -4.56 -11.96
C PRO A 28 0.32 -5.62 -11.47
N LYS A 29 0.80 -6.46 -12.37
CA LYS A 29 1.84 -7.45 -12.07
C LYS A 29 3.14 -6.76 -11.61
N GLY A 30 3.80 -7.33 -10.60
CA GLY A 30 5.11 -6.91 -10.08
C GLY A 30 5.07 -5.58 -9.31
N LYS A 31 3.90 -5.23 -8.76
CA LYS A 31 3.67 -4.01 -8.00
C LYS A 31 3.14 -4.30 -6.61
N ILE A 32 3.35 -3.37 -5.70
CA ILE A 32 2.74 -3.37 -4.37
C ILE A 32 1.48 -2.52 -4.43
N TYR A 33 0.32 -3.16 -4.27
CA TYR A 33 -0.97 -2.50 -4.16
C TYR A 33 -1.39 -2.46 -2.70
N GLY A 34 -1.57 -1.25 -2.17
CA GLY A 34 -2.05 -0.98 -0.83
C GLY A 34 -3.54 -0.66 -0.80
N LEU A 35 -4.36 -1.52 -0.20
CA LEU A 35 -5.76 -1.24 0.08
C LEU A 35 -5.90 -0.54 1.44
N LEU A 36 -6.07 0.77 1.40
CA LEU A 36 -6.27 1.62 2.58
C LEU A 36 -7.75 1.70 2.94
N GLY A 37 -8.07 1.65 4.22
CA GLY A 37 -9.43 1.94 4.68
C GLY A 37 -9.62 1.64 6.15
N ARG A 38 -10.62 2.27 6.79
CA ARG A 38 -10.91 2.06 8.21
C ARG A 38 -11.36 0.62 8.49
N ASN A 39 -11.32 0.22 9.76
CA ASN A 39 -11.90 -1.04 10.19
C ASN A 39 -13.39 -1.10 9.83
N GLY A 40 -13.83 -2.21 9.24
CA GLY A 40 -15.19 -2.36 8.73
C GLY A 40 -15.43 -1.83 7.31
N ALA A 41 -14.44 -1.22 6.64
CA ALA A 41 -14.60 -0.76 5.26
C ALA A 41 -14.81 -1.88 4.22
N GLY A 42 -14.61 -3.15 4.61
CA GLY A 42 -14.82 -4.32 3.76
C GLY A 42 -13.53 -4.93 3.17
N LYS A 43 -12.34 -4.42 3.53
CA LYS A 43 -11.01 -4.87 3.06
C LYS A 43 -10.81 -6.38 3.15
N THR A 44 -10.89 -6.94 4.36
CA THR A 44 -10.77 -8.38 4.62
C THR A 44 -11.83 -9.19 3.85
N THR A 45 -13.03 -8.65 3.68
CA THR A 45 -14.10 -9.34 2.92
C THR A 45 -13.78 -9.39 1.43
N ALA A 46 -13.26 -8.29 0.85
CA ALA A 46 -12.78 -8.27 -0.53
C ALA A 46 -11.63 -9.28 -0.75
N MET A 47 -10.64 -9.31 0.15
CA MET A 47 -9.55 -10.28 0.11
C MET A 47 -10.03 -11.73 0.25
N LYS A 48 -10.97 -12.01 1.16
CA LYS A 48 -11.60 -13.33 1.29
C LYS A 48 -12.29 -13.76 -0.01
N MET A 49 -12.90 -12.82 -0.74
CA MET A 49 -13.47 -13.11 -2.07
C MET A 49 -12.39 -13.38 -3.13
N MET A 50 -11.29 -12.62 -3.12
CA MET A 50 -10.16 -12.88 -4.03
C MET A 50 -9.55 -14.27 -3.80
N LEU A 51 -9.49 -14.71 -2.54
CA LEU A 51 -8.96 -16.00 -2.12
C LEU A 51 -9.98 -17.15 -2.14
N GLN A 52 -11.22 -16.90 -2.59
CA GLN A 52 -12.31 -17.88 -2.59
C GLN A 52 -12.64 -18.44 -1.19
N LEU A 53 -12.26 -17.74 -0.12
CA LEU A 53 -12.68 -18.03 1.25
C LEU A 53 -14.11 -17.55 1.52
N ALA A 54 -14.61 -16.64 0.69
CA ALA A 54 -16.01 -16.24 0.61
C ALA A 54 -16.40 -16.08 -0.86
N PHE A 55 -17.65 -16.40 -1.22
CA PHE A 55 -18.14 -16.20 -2.58
C PHE A 55 -18.76 -14.80 -2.76
N PRO A 56 -18.50 -14.10 -3.87
CA PRO A 56 -19.25 -12.89 -4.22
C PRO A 56 -20.75 -13.15 -4.30
N THR A 57 -21.55 -12.18 -3.89
CA THR A 57 -22.99 -12.17 -4.17
C THR A 57 -23.24 -11.80 -5.63
N GLU A 58 -22.50 -10.81 -6.13
CA GLU A 58 -22.51 -10.35 -7.52
C GLU A 58 -21.08 -9.98 -7.95
N GLY A 59 -20.88 -9.87 -9.27
CA GLY A 59 -19.58 -9.53 -9.84
C GLY A 59 -18.63 -10.71 -9.98
N THR A 60 -17.40 -10.41 -10.41
CA THR A 60 -16.36 -11.42 -10.63
C THR A 60 -15.00 -10.98 -10.10
N VAL A 61 -14.16 -11.98 -9.83
CA VAL A 61 -12.74 -11.81 -9.54
C VAL A 61 -11.98 -12.57 -10.62
N ARG A 62 -10.97 -11.95 -11.21
CA ARG A 62 -9.99 -12.62 -12.07
C ARG A 62 -8.64 -12.56 -11.40
N LEU A 63 -8.00 -13.72 -11.30
CA LEU A 63 -6.61 -13.83 -10.89
C LEU A 63 -5.81 -14.36 -12.08
N PHE A 64 -4.67 -13.74 -12.38
CA PHE A 64 -3.84 -14.11 -13.52
C PHE A 64 -4.62 -14.13 -14.85
N GLY A 65 -5.59 -13.22 -15.03
CA GLY A 65 -6.49 -13.19 -16.18
C GLY A 65 -7.51 -14.32 -16.26
N THR A 66 -7.53 -15.24 -15.28
CA THR A 66 -8.46 -16.38 -15.24
C THR A 66 -9.60 -16.16 -14.25
N ASN A 67 -10.80 -16.62 -14.60
CA ASN A 67 -11.94 -16.62 -13.69
C ASN A 67 -11.78 -17.77 -12.67
N TYR A 68 -12.06 -17.51 -11.39
CA TYR A 68 -11.84 -18.45 -10.27
C TYR A 68 -12.62 -19.79 -10.36
N LYS A 69 -13.54 -19.94 -11.32
CA LYS A 69 -14.33 -21.18 -11.51
C LYS A 69 -13.56 -22.32 -12.18
N GLU A 70 -12.41 -22.05 -12.80
CA GLU A 70 -11.63 -23.04 -13.53
C GLU A 70 -10.25 -23.25 -12.87
N ASN A 71 -9.87 -24.51 -12.63
CA ASN A 71 -8.53 -24.92 -12.17
C ASN A 71 -8.03 -24.24 -10.87
N ILE A 72 -8.87 -24.22 -9.83
CA ILE A 72 -8.60 -23.67 -8.49
C ILE A 72 -7.24 -24.11 -7.93
N HIS A 73 -6.89 -25.39 -8.02
CA HIS A 73 -5.65 -25.90 -7.45
C HIS A 73 -4.39 -25.29 -8.08
N THR A 74 -4.35 -25.15 -9.41
CA THR A 74 -3.19 -24.57 -10.11
C THR A 74 -3.12 -23.05 -9.98
N LEU A 75 -4.27 -22.41 -9.78
CA LEU A 75 -4.35 -20.97 -9.58
C LEU A 75 -3.79 -20.60 -8.20
N TYR A 76 -4.33 -21.19 -7.14
CA TYR A 76 -3.95 -20.87 -5.76
C TYR A 76 -2.61 -21.48 -5.34
N SER A 77 -2.04 -22.43 -6.10
CA SER A 77 -0.64 -22.83 -5.90
C SER A 77 0.35 -21.69 -6.20
N LYS A 78 -0.08 -20.65 -6.93
CA LYS A 78 0.74 -19.46 -7.23
C LYS A 78 0.47 -18.29 -6.29
N VAL A 79 -0.44 -18.46 -5.32
CA VAL A 79 -0.86 -17.40 -4.39
C VAL A 79 -0.39 -17.76 -2.98
N GLY A 80 0.38 -16.86 -2.37
CA GLY A 80 0.64 -16.86 -0.94
C GLY A 80 -0.33 -15.91 -0.25
N SER A 81 -0.79 -16.26 0.94
CA SER A 81 -1.73 -15.39 1.65
C SER A 81 -1.60 -15.46 3.15
N ILE A 82 -1.83 -14.33 3.80
CA ILE A 82 -2.11 -14.21 5.23
C ILE A 82 -3.40 -13.42 5.34
N ILE A 83 -4.46 -14.08 5.80
CA ILE A 83 -5.75 -13.43 6.10
C ILE A 83 -6.02 -13.66 7.57
N GLU A 84 -6.34 -12.58 8.29
CA GLU A 84 -6.49 -12.61 9.74
C GLU A 84 -5.21 -13.16 10.42
N THR A 85 -5.33 -13.65 11.65
CA THR A 85 -4.18 -14.21 12.38
C THR A 85 -3.88 -15.64 11.89
N PRO A 86 -2.64 -15.94 11.46
CA PRO A 86 -2.28 -17.30 11.05
C PRO A 86 -2.35 -18.27 12.24
N GLY A 87 -3.08 -19.37 12.06
CA GLY A 87 -3.23 -20.43 13.06
C GLY A 87 -2.03 -21.36 13.10
N PHE A 88 -1.02 -21.01 13.90
CA PHE A 88 0.14 -21.87 14.17
C PHE A 88 -0.02 -22.65 15.48
N TYR A 89 0.55 -23.85 15.55
CA TYR A 89 0.62 -24.65 16.76
C TYR A 89 1.64 -24.05 17.73
N SER A 90 1.16 -23.61 18.90
CA SER A 90 1.95 -22.91 19.91
C SER A 90 3.07 -23.76 20.51
N ASN A 91 2.85 -25.06 20.63
CA ASN A 91 3.79 -26.03 21.20
C ASN A 91 4.82 -26.56 20.19
N LEU A 92 4.72 -26.19 18.91
CA LEU A 92 5.66 -26.59 17.87
C LEU A 92 6.62 -25.45 17.54
N THR A 93 7.79 -25.81 17.01
CA THR A 93 8.75 -24.85 16.48
C THR A 93 8.22 -24.15 15.24
N GLY A 94 8.78 -22.98 14.92
CA GLY A 94 8.46 -22.30 13.65
C GLY A 94 8.73 -23.18 12.44
N TYR A 95 9.83 -23.96 12.46
CA TYR A 95 10.16 -24.90 11.40
C TYR A 95 9.13 -26.03 11.25
N GLU A 96 8.71 -26.66 12.35
CA GLU A 96 7.72 -27.74 12.32
C GLU A 96 6.36 -27.25 11.82
N ASN A 97 5.96 -26.06 12.25
CA ASN A 97 4.75 -25.39 11.74
C ASN A 97 4.79 -25.25 10.21
N LEU A 98 5.90 -24.73 9.66
CA LEU A 98 6.06 -24.61 8.20
C LEU A 98 6.10 -25.97 7.51
N GLN A 99 6.72 -26.99 8.11
CA GLN A 99 6.73 -28.34 7.55
C GLN A 99 5.34 -28.96 7.44
N ILE A 100 4.45 -28.69 8.39
CA ILE A 100 3.05 -29.13 8.33
C ILE A 100 2.35 -28.47 7.15
N LEU A 101 2.46 -27.14 7.03
CA LEU A 101 1.86 -26.39 5.92
C LEU A 101 2.45 -26.79 4.56
N ALA A 102 3.76 -27.05 4.49
CA ALA A 102 4.45 -27.53 3.30
C ALA A 102 3.87 -28.86 2.78
N LYS A 103 3.56 -29.79 3.69
CA LYS A 103 2.92 -31.07 3.34
C LYS A 103 1.49 -30.86 2.85
N LEU A 104 0.71 -30.00 3.53
CA LEU A 104 -0.68 -29.71 3.16
C LEU A 104 -0.80 -29.05 1.78
N ARG A 105 0.21 -28.27 1.36
CA ARG A 105 0.28 -27.65 0.02
C ARG A 105 0.67 -28.59 -1.12
N GLY A 106 0.75 -29.90 -0.87
CA GLY A 106 1.12 -30.88 -1.89
C GLY A 106 2.62 -31.19 -1.96
N GLY A 107 3.38 -30.83 -0.93
CA GLY A 107 4.78 -31.25 -0.75
C GLY A 107 5.82 -30.23 -1.17
N VAL A 108 5.82 -29.05 -0.54
CA VAL A 108 6.94 -28.11 -0.63
C VAL A 108 8.20 -28.77 -0.07
N SER A 109 9.33 -28.62 -0.79
CA SER A 109 10.59 -29.23 -0.39
C SER A 109 11.08 -28.69 0.96
N LYS A 110 11.87 -29.50 1.68
CA LYS A 110 12.53 -29.02 2.90
C LYS A 110 13.43 -27.80 2.63
N SER A 111 14.06 -27.75 1.46
CA SER A 111 14.86 -26.59 1.04
C SER A 111 14.00 -25.34 0.83
N GLY A 112 12.78 -25.46 0.31
CA GLY A 112 11.83 -24.34 0.19
C GLY A 112 11.45 -23.77 1.55
N VAL A 113 11.19 -24.63 2.55
CA VAL A 113 10.93 -24.20 3.93
C VAL A 113 12.15 -23.50 4.55
N GLU A 114 13.36 -24.03 4.35
CA GLU A 114 14.57 -23.41 4.88
C GLU A 114 14.89 -22.08 4.22
N LYS A 115 14.71 -21.99 2.89
CA LYS A 115 14.83 -20.75 2.12
C LYS A 115 13.83 -19.71 2.60
N ALA A 116 12.57 -20.09 2.84
CA ALA A 116 11.57 -19.16 3.36
C ALA A 116 11.95 -18.58 4.73
N LEU A 117 12.44 -19.43 5.65
CA LEU A 117 12.92 -18.99 6.96
C LEU A 117 14.15 -18.07 6.88
N GLU A 118 15.04 -18.33 5.93
CA GLU A 118 16.20 -17.47 5.66
C GLU A 118 15.75 -16.10 5.14
N VAL A 119 14.86 -16.10 4.16
CA VAL A 119 14.30 -14.90 3.52
C VAL A 119 13.60 -14.01 4.55
N VAL A 120 12.84 -14.57 5.51
CA VAL A 120 12.21 -13.77 6.58
C VAL A 120 13.12 -13.50 7.81
N GLY A 121 14.37 -13.95 7.77
CA GLY A 121 15.35 -13.76 8.86
C GLY A 121 15.11 -14.59 10.12
N LEU A 122 14.32 -15.67 10.05
CA LEU A 122 14.03 -16.57 11.18
C LEU A 122 14.89 -17.84 11.21
N HIS A 123 15.86 -17.99 10.31
CA HIS A 123 16.70 -19.19 10.22
C HIS A 123 17.40 -19.55 11.55
N LYS A 124 17.89 -18.56 12.30
CA LYS A 124 18.55 -18.76 13.61
C LYS A 124 17.56 -19.19 14.71
N GLU A 125 16.30 -18.80 14.58
CA GLU A 125 15.24 -19.03 15.56
C GLU A 125 14.37 -20.25 15.21
N LYS A 126 14.76 -21.04 14.19
CA LYS A 126 13.93 -22.12 13.64
C LYS A 126 13.58 -23.25 14.63
N ARG A 127 14.39 -23.40 15.69
CA ARG A 127 14.20 -24.40 16.77
C ARG A 127 13.40 -23.86 17.97
N LYS A 128 13.11 -22.57 18.00
CA LYS A 128 12.33 -21.95 19.08
C LYS A 128 10.84 -22.25 18.86
N VAL A 129 10.12 -22.52 19.93
CA VAL A 129 8.67 -22.81 19.91
C VAL A 129 7.87 -21.54 19.61
N PHE A 130 6.75 -21.68 18.89
CA PHE A 130 5.93 -20.57 18.44
C PHE A 130 5.34 -19.74 19.60
N SER A 131 5.06 -20.37 20.75
CA SER A 131 4.62 -19.65 21.96
C SER A 131 5.57 -18.55 22.38
N ASP A 132 6.87 -18.75 22.17
CA ASP A 132 7.94 -17.87 22.66
C ASP A 132 8.33 -16.81 21.61
N TYR A 133 7.69 -16.81 20.45
CA TYR A 133 7.94 -15.83 19.39
C TYR A 133 7.36 -14.48 19.80
N SER A 134 8.13 -13.41 19.56
CA SER A 134 7.58 -12.05 19.59
C SER A 134 6.53 -11.89 18.49
N LEU A 135 5.69 -10.85 18.57
CA LEU A 135 4.68 -10.61 17.54
C LEU A 135 5.30 -10.43 16.14
N GLY A 136 6.44 -9.71 16.04
CA GLY A 136 7.21 -9.59 14.80
C GLY A 136 7.71 -10.94 14.26
N MET A 137 8.19 -11.83 15.13
CA MET A 137 8.57 -13.19 14.71
C MET A 137 7.37 -14.00 14.23
N LYS A 138 6.19 -13.86 14.86
CA LYS A 138 4.96 -14.53 14.43
C LYS A 138 4.50 -14.04 13.06
N GLN A 139 4.56 -12.73 12.81
CA GLN A 139 4.23 -12.16 11.50
C GLN A 139 5.20 -12.62 10.41
N ARG A 140 6.52 -12.58 10.68
CA ARG A 140 7.55 -13.10 9.77
C ARG A 140 7.33 -14.58 9.46
N LEU A 141 6.95 -15.39 10.44
CA LEU A 141 6.62 -16.80 10.22
C LEU A 141 5.36 -16.96 9.33
N GLY A 142 4.35 -16.11 9.52
CA GLY A 142 3.20 -16.02 8.64
C GLY A 142 3.60 -15.75 7.20
N ILE A 143 4.51 -14.79 6.98
CA ILE A 143 4.99 -14.48 5.62
C ILE A 143 5.84 -15.62 5.07
N ALA A 144 6.68 -16.28 5.89
CA ALA A 144 7.42 -17.47 5.48
C ALA A 144 6.46 -18.57 4.97
N ALA A 145 5.34 -18.79 5.67
CA ALA A 145 4.32 -19.74 5.25
C ALA A 145 3.63 -19.34 3.94
N ALA A 146 3.52 -18.04 3.65
CA ALA A 146 2.96 -17.51 2.42
C ALA A 146 3.93 -17.62 1.23
N ILE A 147 5.26 -17.52 1.45
CA ILE A 147 6.26 -17.49 0.37
C ILE A 147 6.96 -18.82 0.10
N MET A 148 6.88 -19.81 1.00
CA MET A 148 7.70 -21.03 0.91
C MET A 148 7.49 -21.89 -0.35
N HIS A 149 6.38 -21.70 -1.05
CA HIS A 149 6.06 -22.35 -2.32
C HIS A 149 6.32 -21.46 -3.54
N GLU A 150 7.08 -20.37 -3.37
CA GLU A 150 7.50 -19.43 -4.43
C GLU A 150 6.32 -18.86 -5.24
N PRO A 151 5.37 -18.16 -4.58
CA PRO A 151 4.20 -17.60 -5.25
C PRO A 151 4.56 -16.43 -6.18
N GLU A 152 3.70 -16.19 -7.17
CA GLU A 152 3.75 -15.00 -8.03
C GLU A 152 2.94 -13.83 -7.42
N LEU A 153 2.01 -14.11 -6.51
CA LEU A 153 1.12 -13.15 -5.85
C LEU A 153 1.06 -13.39 -4.34
N LEU A 154 1.21 -12.33 -3.55
CA LEU A 154 0.99 -12.31 -2.11
C LEU A 154 -0.22 -11.46 -1.75
N ILE A 155 -1.14 -11.98 -0.93
CA ILE A 155 -2.28 -11.24 -0.37
C ILE A 155 -2.15 -11.22 1.16
N LEU A 156 -1.93 -10.05 1.74
CA LEU A 156 -1.58 -9.86 3.15
C LEU A 156 -2.59 -8.92 3.83
N ASP A 157 -3.33 -9.43 4.80
CA ASP A 157 -4.29 -8.63 5.58
C ASP A 157 -3.63 -8.06 6.84
N GLU A 158 -3.46 -6.73 6.89
CA GLU A 158 -2.85 -5.97 7.99
C GLU A 158 -1.56 -6.59 8.56
N PRO A 159 -0.54 -6.94 7.73
CA PRO A 159 0.64 -7.68 8.17
C PRO A 159 1.57 -6.88 9.11
N ILE A 160 1.37 -5.56 9.19
CA ILE A 160 2.17 -4.61 9.98
C ILE A 160 1.53 -4.36 11.36
N ASN A 161 0.25 -4.71 11.53
CA ASN A 161 -0.52 -4.36 12.72
C ASN A 161 0.06 -4.99 14.00
N GLY A 162 0.17 -4.17 15.04
CA GLY A 162 0.68 -4.53 16.36
C GLY A 162 2.20 -4.63 16.47
N LEU A 163 2.95 -4.35 15.41
CA LEU A 163 4.41 -4.33 15.46
C LEU A 163 4.94 -3.05 16.12
N ASP A 164 6.13 -3.16 16.71
CA ASP A 164 6.89 -1.99 17.17
C ASP A 164 7.51 -1.24 15.97
N PRO A 165 7.94 0.03 16.14
CA PRO A 165 8.47 0.82 15.02
C PRO A 165 9.62 0.16 14.27
N ILE A 166 10.47 -0.59 14.97
CA ILE A 166 11.58 -1.34 14.36
C ILE A 166 11.03 -2.47 13.48
N GLY A 167 10.11 -3.29 14.01
CA GLY A 167 9.48 -4.37 13.26
C GLY A 167 8.70 -3.90 12.02
N ILE A 168 8.06 -2.73 12.08
CA ILE A 168 7.38 -2.10 10.93
C ILE A 168 8.37 -1.85 9.79
N VAL A 169 9.50 -1.19 10.09
CA VAL A 169 10.53 -0.87 9.10
C VAL A 169 11.14 -2.12 8.49
N GLU A 170 11.37 -3.15 9.30
CA GLU A 170 11.90 -4.43 8.84
C GLU A 170 10.94 -5.17 7.90
N ILE A 171 9.66 -5.31 8.28
CA ILE A 171 8.63 -5.95 7.43
C ILE A 171 8.46 -5.20 6.13
N ARG A 172 8.42 -3.86 6.18
CA ARG A 172 8.31 -3.03 4.98
C ARG A 172 9.49 -3.23 4.02
N SER A 173 10.71 -3.17 4.56
CA SER A 173 11.92 -3.33 3.75
C SER A 173 11.92 -4.71 3.08
N PHE A 174 11.50 -5.73 3.82
CA PHE A 174 11.36 -7.09 3.34
C PHE A 174 10.33 -7.25 2.21
N LEU A 175 9.11 -6.72 2.37
CA LEU A 175 8.09 -6.80 1.33
C LEU A 175 8.50 -6.01 0.08
N SER A 176 9.17 -4.86 0.24
CA SER A 176 9.74 -4.10 -0.87
C SER A 176 10.78 -4.90 -1.65
N GLU A 177 11.67 -5.62 -0.96
CA GLU A 177 12.65 -6.51 -1.59
C GLU A 177 11.99 -7.67 -2.36
N LEU A 178 10.95 -8.29 -1.79
CA LEU A 178 10.20 -9.35 -2.49
C LEU A 178 9.55 -8.84 -3.77
N SER A 179 8.95 -7.65 -3.76
CA SER A 179 8.31 -7.09 -4.95
C SER A 179 9.34 -6.64 -5.99
N HIS A 180 10.25 -5.74 -5.61
CA HIS A 180 11.13 -5.06 -6.57
C HIS A 180 12.27 -5.95 -7.09
N ASN A 181 12.81 -6.85 -6.27
CA ASN A 181 13.95 -7.68 -6.68
C ASN A 181 13.51 -9.04 -7.22
N HIS A 182 12.38 -9.59 -6.74
CA HIS A 182 11.92 -10.92 -7.13
C HIS A 182 10.68 -10.89 -8.04
N GLY A 183 10.13 -9.71 -8.34
CA GLY A 183 9.00 -9.52 -9.25
C GLY A 183 7.67 -10.05 -8.72
N ILE A 184 7.58 -10.32 -7.41
CA ILE A 184 6.35 -10.81 -6.77
C ILE A 184 5.34 -9.67 -6.69
N THR A 185 4.09 -9.93 -7.05
CA THR A 185 3.03 -8.94 -6.84
C THR A 185 2.55 -9.02 -5.39
N ILE A 186 2.37 -7.88 -4.73
CA ILE A 186 1.90 -7.85 -3.34
C ILE A 186 0.62 -7.02 -3.26
N PHE A 187 -0.41 -7.61 -2.67
CA PHE A 187 -1.65 -6.94 -2.29
C PHE A 187 -1.71 -6.88 -0.76
N ILE A 188 -1.64 -5.69 -0.18
CA ILE A 188 -1.58 -5.47 1.27
C ILE A 188 -2.73 -4.57 1.72
N SER A 189 -3.40 -4.87 2.82
CA SER A 189 -4.30 -3.92 3.49
C SER A 189 -3.61 -3.23 4.65
N SER A 190 -4.01 -1.97 4.90
CA SER A 190 -3.82 -1.32 6.19
C SER A 190 -4.97 -0.35 6.45
N HIS A 191 -5.11 0.06 7.70
CA HIS A 191 -5.92 1.22 8.08
C HIS A 191 -5.05 2.48 8.28
N VAL A 192 -3.72 2.33 8.31
CA VAL A 192 -2.76 3.42 8.52
C VAL A 192 -2.18 3.86 7.17
N LEU A 193 -2.40 5.13 6.81
CA LEU A 193 -1.92 5.67 5.54
C LEU A 193 -0.39 5.70 5.46
N SER A 194 0.26 6.21 6.52
CA SER A 194 1.71 6.39 6.56
C SER A 194 2.50 5.08 6.41
N GLU A 195 1.89 3.93 6.73
CA GLU A 195 2.45 2.60 6.48
C GLU A 195 2.40 2.23 4.99
N ILE A 196 1.24 2.45 4.37
CA ILE A 196 0.98 2.08 2.97
C ILE A 196 1.71 3.02 2.01
N GLU A 197 1.74 4.32 2.31
CA GLU A 197 2.44 5.33 1.53
C GLU A 197 3.93 4.99 1.34
N GLN A 198 4.58 4.46 2.37
CA GLN A 198 6.01 4.16 2.34
C GLN A 198 6.35 2.87 1.59
N ILE A 199 5.37 2.07 1.16
CA ILE A 199 5.60 0.75 0.56
C ILE A 199 4.86 0.52 -0.76
N ALA A 200 3.66 1.07 -0.92
CA ALA A 200 2.80 0.77 -2.04
C ALA A 200 3.20 1.59 -3.27
N ASP A 201 3.16 0.97 -4.44
CA ASP A 201 3.22 1.66 -5.72
C ASP A 201 1.86 2.32 -6.06
N ILE A 202 0.77 1.67 -5.63
CA ILE A 202 -0.61 2.04 -5.93
C ILE A 202 -1.43 1.93 -4.66
N ILE A 203 -2.25 2.94 -4.38
CA ILE A 203 -3.16 2.97 -3.25
C ILE A 203 -4.60 2.90 -3.75
N GLY A 204 -5.35 1.92 -3.25
CA GLY A 204 -6.80 1.86 -3.35
C GLY A 204 -7.43 2.28 -2.04
N VAL A 205 -8.33 3.26 -2.06
CA VAL A 205 -9.01 3.76 -0.86
C VAL A 205 -10.40 3.15 -0.78
N MET A 206 -10.64 2.40 0.29
CA MET A 206 -11.90 1.74 0.56
C MET A 206 -12.64 2.43 1.71
N HIS A 207 -13.90 2.77 1.47
CA HIS A 207 -14.78 3.37 2.47
C HIS A 207 -16.20 2.80 2.33
N GLU A 208 -16.78 2.36 3.46
CA GLU A 208 -18.14 1.81 3.52
C GLU A 208 -18.47 0.81 2.39
N GLY A 209 -17.55 -0.13 2.13
CA GLY A 209 -17.73 -1.17 1.12
C GLY A 209 -17.44 -0.75 -0.31
N HIS A 210 -17.15 0.53 -0.57
CA HIS A 210 -16.86 1.07 -1.90
C HIS A 210 -15.37 1.36 -2.06
N LEU A 211 -14.86 1.16 -3.28
CA LEU A 211 -13.55 1.69 -3.68
C LEU A 211 -13.76 3.12 -4.17
N VAL A 212 -13.30 4.09 -3.40
CA VAL A 212 -13.52 5.52 -3.66
C VAL A 212 -12.49 6.06 -4.63
N GLU A 213 -11.26 5.56 -4.54
CA GLU A 213 -10.15 6.00 -5.38
C GLU A 213 -9.13 4.87 -5.57
N GLU A 214 -8.48 4.87 -6.73
CA GLU A 214 -7.35 4.01 -7.07
C GLU A 214 -6.30 4.92 -7.74
N VAL A 215 -5.14 5.09 -7.12
CA VAL A 215 -4.16 6.12 -7.53
C VAL A 215 -2.73 5.62 -7.40
N ASN A 216 -1.88 5.98 -8.36
CA ASN A 216 -0.46 5.72 -8.26
C ASN A 216 0.19 6.69 -7.25
N ILE A 217 0.98 6.16 -6.33
CA ILE A 217 1.57 6.98 -5.25
C ILE A 217 2.48 8.08 -5.80
N SER A 218 3.18 7.82 -6.91
CA SER A 218 4.07 8.81 -7.53
C SER A 218 3.30 9.96 -8.17
N GLU A 219 2.07 9.73 -8.63
CA GLU A 219 1.18 10.79 -9.11
C GLU A 219 0.58 11.58 -7.94
N LEU A 220 0.22 10.89 -6.87
CA LEU A 220 -0.30 11.52 -5.66
C LEU A 220 0.75 12.45 -5.02
N HIS A 221 1.99 11.98 -4.86
CA HIS A 221 3.11 12.80 -4.39
C HIS A 221 3.41 13.97 -5.32
N LYS A 222 3.12 13.88 -6.63
CA LYS A 222 3.24 15.01 -7.56
C LYS A 222 2.14 16.05 -7.35
N ARG A 223 0.92 15.62 -7.02
CA ARG A 223 -0.21 16.52 -6.74
C ARG A 223 -0.05 17.22 -5.40
N ASN A 224 0.43 16.49 -4.39
CA ASN A 224 0.51 16.95 -3.00
C ASN A 224 1.95 17.30 -2.59
N ARG A 225 2.72 17.87 -3.53
CA ARG A 225 4.09 18.33 -3.22
C ARG A 225 4.02 19.47 -2.22
N LYS A 226 5.01 19.54 -1.34
CA LYS A 226 5.28 20.74 -0.57
C LYS A 226 5.50 21.92 -1.53
N TYR A 227 4.91 23.06 -1.24
CA TYR A 227 5.13 24.29 -1.99
C TYR A 227 5.14 25.51 -1.09
N ILE A 228 5.90 26.52 -1.51
CA ILE A 228 5.79 27.86 -0.93
C ILE A 228 4.84 28.65 -1.80
N GLN A 229 3.77 29.16 -1.18
CA GLN A 229 2.80 30.01 -1.82
C GLN A 229 3.12 31.48 -1.56
N PHE A 230 3.16 32.27 -2.63
CA PHE A 230 3.22 33.73 -2.59
C PHE A 230 1.93 34.31 -3.19
N ASP A 231 1.21 35.11 -2.40
CA ASP A 231 0.09 35.91 -2.90
C ASP A 231 0.61 37.31 -3.22
N LEU A 232 0.59 37.69 -4.50
CA LEU A 232 1.33 38.82 -5.05
C LEU A 232 0.40 39.77 -5.78
N SER A 233 0.81 41.03 -5.93
CA SER A 233 0.08 42.01 -6.75
C SER A 233 0.02 41.64 -8.23
N ASP A 234 1.03 40.93 -8.74
CA ASP A 234 1.08 40.42 -10.12
C ASP A 234 1.88 39.11 -10.15
N SER A 235 1.17 38.00 -10.32
CA SER A 235 1.76 36.66 -10.32
C SER A 235 2.44 36.29 -11.65
N GLU A 236 2.09 36.95 -12.76
CA GLU A 236 2.72 36.69 -14.05
C GLU A 236 4.14 37.26 -14.11
N ILE A 237 4.33 38.49 -13.60
CA ILE A 237 5.65 39.11 -13.48
C ILE A 237 6.52 38.29 -12.52
N ALA A 238 5.95 37.82 -11.42
CA ALA A 238 6.63 36.95 -10.47
C ALA A 238 7.13 35.65 -11.14
N GLY A 239 6.27 34.99 -11.94
CA GLY A 239 6.67 33.82 -12.71
C GLY A 239 7.85 34.10 -13.65
N LYS A 240 7.83 35.24 -14.36
CA LYS A 240 8.94 35.65 -15.22
C LYS A 240 10.24 35.91 -14.45
N ILE A 241 10.17 36.43 -13.23
CA ILE A 241 11.37 36.63 -12.38
C ILE A 241 11.96 35.29 -11.98
N LEU A 242 11.12 34.32 -11.58
CA LEU A 242 11.56 32.97 -11.23
C LEU A 242 12.24 32.26 -12.40
N GLU A 243 11.65 32.37 -13.59
CA GLU A 243 12.18 31.73 -14.81
C GLU A 243 13.48 32.39 -15.30
N ASN A 244 13.56 33.72 -15.31
CA ASN A 244 14.70 34.44 -15.89
C ASN A 244 15.88 34.63 -14.93
N HIS A 245 15.62 34.89 -13.64
CA HIS A 245 16.67 35.19 -12.66
C HIS A 245 17.16 33.90 -11.98
N TYR A 246 16.23 33.01 -11.60
CA TYR A 246 16.56 31.79 -10.87
C TYR A 246 16.60 30.54 -11.73
N HIS A 247 16.22 30.63 -13.02
CA HIS A 247 16.09 29.48 -13.91
C HIS A 247 15.22 28.35 -13.34
N MET A 248 14.24 28.72 -12.50
CA MET A 248 13.30 27.76 -11.93
C MET A 248 12.34 27.27 -13.00
N THR A 249 12.06 25.98 -12.99
CA THR A 249 11.11 25.33 -13.90
C THR A 249 9.96 24.65 -13.17
N ASP A 250 10.08 24.44 -11.85
CA ASP A 250 9.08 23.76 -11.03
C ASP A 250 8.30 24.78 -10.16
N PHE A 251 7.46 25.57 -10.83
CA PHE A 251 6.51 26.49 -10.19
C PHE A 251 5.21 26.59 -11.00
N THR A 252 4.14 27.04 -10.36
CA THR A 252 2.84 27.29 -11.01
C THR A 252 2.35 28.70 -10.69
N VAL A 253 1.69 29.32 -11.66
CA VAL A 253 1.11 30.66 -11.56
C VAL A 253 -0.38 30.55 -11.80
N GLN A 254 -1.19 31.00 -10.85
CA GLN A 254 -2.66 30.98 -10.96
C GLN A 254 -3.28 32.07 -10.09
N ASP A 255 -4.21 32.85 -10.66
CA ASP A 255 -5.10 33.78 -9.94
C ASP A 255 -4.43 34.68 -8.88
N GLY A 256 -3.31 35.33 -9.22
CA GLY A 256 -2.60 36.24 -8.30
C GLY A 256 -1.68 35.53 -7.30
N THR A 257 -1.54 34.21 -7.44
CA THR A 257 -0.73 33.37 -6.59
C THR A 257 0.37 32.68 -7.41
N VAL A 258 1.56 32.56 -6.81
CA VAL A 258 2.65 31.73 -7.33
C VAL A 258 2.97 30.65 -6.31
N ARG A 259 2.95 29.39 -6.74
CA ARG A 259 3.38 28.24 -5.93
C ARG A 259 4.71 27.74 -6.46
N ILE A 260 5.71 27.73 -5.60
CA ILE A 260 7.07 27.30 -5.91
C ILE A 260 7.29 25.94 -5.26
N TYR A 261 7.66 24.93 -6.06
CA TYR A 261 7.95 23.57 -5.59
C TYR A 261 9.45 23.32 -5.45
N ASP A 262 10.29 24.22 -5.98
CA ASP A 262 11.73 24.21 -5.82
C ASP A 262 12.17 24.96 -4.54
N PHE A 263 12.84 24.24 -3.64
CA PHE A 263 13.36 24.75 -2.37
C PHE A 263 14.87 25.03 -2.40
N SER A 264 15.49 25.07 -3.59
CA SER A 264 16.91 25.34 -3.78
C SER A 264 17.33 26.74 -3.34
N GLN A 265 16.39 27.70 -3.37
CA GLN A 265 16.59 29.08 -2.96
C GLN A 265 15.85 29.38 -1.66
N SER A 266 16.39 30.30 -0.86
CA SER A 266 15.71 30.68 0.38
C SER A 266 14.46 31.51 0.10
N VAL A 267 13.38 31.27 0.85
CA VAL A 267 12.13 32.02 0.75
C VAL A 267 12.35 33.53 0.89
N GLY A 268 13.29 33.91 1.76
CA GLY A 268 13.64 35.31 2.00
C GLY A 268 14.32 36.00 0.81
N GLU A 269 15.14 35.27 0.05
CA GLU A 269 15.78 35.81 -1.17
C GLU A 269 14.77 36.01 -2.27
N ILE A 270 13.90 35.02 -2.52
CA ILE A 270 12.82 35.12 -3.50
C ILE A 270 11.90 36.30 -3.16
N ASN A 271 11.50 36.42 -1.89
CA ASN A 271 10.67 37.55 -1.44
C ASN A 271 11.35 38.91 -1.65
N ARG A 272 12.65 39.00 -1.34
CA ARG A 272 13.43 40.22 -1.57
C ARG A 272 13.49 40.57 -3.04
N GLU A 273 13.64 39.59 -3.92
CA GLU A 273 13.71 39.80 -5.35
C GLU A 273 12.37 40.24 -5.94
N PHE A 274 11.25 39.66 -5.48
CA PHE A 274 9.91 40.15 -5.82
C PHE A 274 9.72 41.62 -5.40
N ALA A 275 10.09 41.96 -4.16
CA ALA A 275 9.98 43.33 -3.66
C ALA A 275 10.86 44.32 -4.45
N ARG A 276 12.10 43.92 -4.83
CA ARG A 276 13.00 44.76 -5.65
C ARG A 276 12.43 45.07 -7.03
N ASN A 277 11.68 44.14 -7.61
CA ASN A 277 11.01 44.30 -8.89
C ASN A 277 9.61 44.93 -8.75
N GLY A 278 9.29 45.51 -7.58
CA GLY A 278 8.07 46.29 -7.36
C GLY A 278 6.82 45.44 -7.09
N LEU A 279 6.96 44.13 -6.88
CA LEU A 279 5.84 43.27 -6.52
C LEU A 279 5.53 43.37 -5.03
N LEU A 280 4.26 43.61 -4.71
CA LEU A 280 3.79 43.60 -3.34
C LEU A 280 3.43 42.17 -2.94
N VAL A 281 4.14 41.63 -1.95
CA VAL A 281 3.83 40.32 -1.35
C VAL A 281 2.86 40.52 -0.20
N THR A 282 1.65 40.01 -0.34
CA THR A 282 0.58 40.16 0.65
C THR A 282 0.55 39.00 1.64
N ARG A 283 0.93 37.80 1.19
CA ARG A 283 1.03 36.60 2.02
C ARG A 283 2.12 35.69 1.49
N ILE A 284 2.84 35.06 2.42
CA ILE A 284 3.73 33.94 2.16
C ILE A 284 3.26 32.81 3.05
N ASN A 285 3.01 31.63 2.48
CA ASN A 285 2.63 30.46 3.24
C ASN A 285 3.49 29.26 2.83
N ASP A 286 4.01 28.55 3.82
CA ASP A 286 4.57 27.21 3.58
C ASP A 286 3.40 26.23 3.66
N SER A 287 3.15 25.52 2.56
CA SER A 287 2.04 24.58 2.48
C SER A 287 2.56 23.21 2.13
N GLU A 288 2.17 22.24 2.95
CA GLU A 288 2.31 20.83 2.69
C GLU A 288 0.89 20.28 2.69
N GLU A 289 0.36 19.91 1.52
CA GLU A 289 -0.90 19.15 1.51
C GLU A 289 -0.60 17.74 2.01
N ASN A 290 -0.87 17.47 3.28
CA ASN A 290 -0.72 16.14 3.85
C ASN A 290 -1.67 15.18 3.12
N LEU A 291 -1.16 14.02 2.68
CA LEU A 291 -1.98 12.97 2.08
C LEU A 291 -3.11 12.52 3.02
N GLU A 292 -2.88 12.53 4.34
CA GLU A 292 -3.90 12.21 5.33
C GLU A 292 -5.10 13.16 5.22
N ASP A 293 -4.86 14.46 5.01
CA ASP A 293 -5.92 15.45 4.85
C ASP A 293 -6.67 15.26 3.54
N TYR A 294 -5.96 14.94 2.46
CA TYR A 294 -6.55 14.62 1.16
C TYR A 294 -7.52 13.43 1.27
N PHE A 295 -7.05 12.31 1.79
CA PHE A 295 -7.89 11.12 1.94
C PHE A 295 -8.96 11.29 3.02
N SER A 296 -8.71 12.06 4.07
CA SER A 296 -9.74 12.40 5.06
C SER A 296 -10.87 13.22 4.42
N LYS A 297 -10.56 14.20 3.55
CA LYS A 297 -11.59 14.95 2.79
C LYS A 297 -12.36 14.03 1.85
N LEU A 298 -11.67 13.11 1.17
CA LEU A 298 -12.29 12.11 0.28
C LEU A 298 -13.32 11.25 1.03
N ILE A 299 -13.03 10.92 2.29
CA ILE A 299 -13.86 10.07 3.15
C ILE A 299 -14.85 10.89 4.03
N GLY A 300 -14.95 12.20 3.83
CA GLY A 300 -15.94 13.05 4.52
C GLY A 300 -15.53 13.53 5.93
N GLY A 301 -14.23 13.67 6.20
CA GLY A 301 -13.68 14.34 7.40
C GLY A 301 -13.52 13.45 8.64
N GLY A 302 -13.81 12.15 8.53
CA GLY A 302 -13.47 11.18 9.56
C GLY A 302 -11.99 10.79 9.44
N GLY A 303 -11.13 11.36 10.29
CA GLY A 303 -9.68 11.12 10.25
C GLY A 303 -9.32 9.65 10.10
N ILE A 304 -8.43 9.37 9.14
CA ILE A 304 -7.70 8.11 9.03
C ILE A 304 -6.59 8.22 10.09
N ALA A 305 -6.87 7.74 11.30
CA ALA A 305 -5.90 7.67 12.39
C ALA A 305 -5.22 6.30 12.40
#